data_AF-A0A2J2HE88-F1
#
_entry.id   AF-A0A2J2HE88-F1
#
_cell.length_a   1.000
_cell.length_b   1.000
_cell.length_c   1.000
_cell.angle_alpha   90.00
_cell.angle_beta   90.00
_cell.angle_gamma   90.00
#
_symmetry.space_group_name_H-M   'P 1'
#
loop_
_entity.id
_entity.type
_entity.pdbx_description
1 polymer ?
#
loop_
_entity_poly.entity_id
_entity_poly.type
_entity_poly.pdbx_seq_one_letter_code
_entity_poly.pdbx_strand_id
1 'polypeptide(L)'
;MIKSKVLIVGDGAREHAIALKLLESPHEPRIYALMAHRNPGIERVSRRSGGWVVIDKLNVNGITRAINEVNPDIVIIGPEEPQFAGVADRALEMGVPTFGVPRRLAMIEQSKAFARELMWKYKIPGRLAFRAFRDARDAAEYIKNAGSVAIKPARQAGGKGVRVFWENLAYLRDAMGTAKASQVLDAARSVSKYGDIEDLIIIEEAVTGVEYTVQVITDGYSVIALPPIQDHPHAFDYDMGPECGGMGSIVGPGPRLPFLLGDEYWESVDIVKRTIEALQREVGGRYVGVLSGQFMLTTYGPTLIEYYSRFGDPEVTNALALLEADLLELVEAAVEGRLSSVKYGFRDGVVAITKAVAPLGYPHNRDLAVNRTVIMNEDAITKLGCIVFYSSVEEVNGVYRTLGSRAVEIMALGSTYQETYDRVEGCVSQVSSPDWQLFHRVDIGSPELINRRISEAELVRQVYMWRRSHGLGRVRVDWVPGREPIVHDYS
;
A
#
# COMPACT_ATOMS: atom_id res chain seq x y z
N MET A 1 16.50 -9.50 -31.69
CA MET A 1 15.60 -8.37 -31.37
C MET A 1 16.34 -7.44 -30.41
N ILE A 2 16.15 -6.13 -30.52
CA ILE A 2 16.67 -5.19 -29.51
C ILE A 2 15.83 -5.42 -28.25
N LYS A 3 16.49 -5.72 -27.13
CA LYS A 3 15.82 -5.96 -25.84
C LYS A 3 15.33 -4.63 -25.27
N SER A 4 14.08 -4.58 -24.80
CA SER A 4 13.54 -3.41 -24.11
C SER A 4 14.42 -3.05 -22.91
N LYS A 5 14.76 -1.77 -22.78
CA LYS A 5 15.44 -1.20 -21.62
C LYS A 5 14.40 -0.63 -20.67
N VAL A 6 14.29 -1.24 -19.50
CA VAL A 6 13.35 -0.84 -18.45
C VAL A 6 14.10 -0.11 -17.35
N LEU A 7 13.72 1.12 -17.05
CA LEU A 7 14.25 1.87 -15.91
C LEU A 7 13.24 1.86 -14.75
N ILE A 8 13.57 1.17 -13.67
CA ILE A 8 12.79 1.15 -12.43
C ILE A 8 13.24 2.32 -11.54
N VAL A 9 12.29 3.06 -10.97
CA VAL A 9 12.57 4.13 -9.99
C VAL A 9 12.15 3.65 -8.61
N GLY A 10 13.09 3.60 -7.67
CA GLY A 10 12.89 3.16 -6.29
C GLY A 10 13.83 2.03 -5.88
N ASP A 11 13.95 1.83 -4.57
CA ASP A 11 14.95 0.99 -3.92
C ASP A 11 14.39 0.11 -2.79
N GLY A 12 13.07 -0.07 -2.72
CA GLY A 12 12.40 -0.93 -1.74
C GLY A 12 12.12 -2.36 -2.22
N ALA A 13 11.43 -3.12 -1.38
CA ALA A 13 11.05 -4.50 -1.69
C ALA A 13 10.05 -4.58 -2.84
N ARG A 14 9.13 -3.60 -2.94
CA ARG A 14 8.26 -3.47 -4.12
C ARG A 14 9.03 -3.40 -5.43
N GLU A 15 10.03 -2.54 -5.51
CA GLU A 15 10.82 -2.40 -6.74
C GLU A 15 11.65 -3.66 -7.01
N HIS A 16 12.12 -4.33 -5.97
CA HIS A 16 12.78 -5.62 -6.11
C HIS A 16 11.83 -6.72 -6.62
N ALA A 17 10.58 -6.76 -6.14
CA ALA A 17 9.56 -7.69 -6.63
C ALA A 17 9.21 -7.43 -8.10
N ILE A 18 9.07 -6.16 -8.48
CA ILE A 18 8.87 -5.75 -9.89
C ILE A 18 10.07 -6.20 -10.75
N ALA A 19 11.30 -5.95 -10.29
CA ALA A 19 12.51 -6.32 -11.01
C ALA A 19 12.62 -7.84 -11.22
N LEU A 20 12.33 -8.62 -10.17
CA LEU A 20 12.31 -10.09 -10.25
C LEU A 20 11.25 -10.58 -11.24
N LYS A 21 10.04 -9.99 -11.22
CA LYS A 21 8.97 -10.38 -12.13
C LYS A 21 9.28 -10.03 -13.58
N LEU A 22 9.93 -8.90 -13.84
CA LEU A 22 10.41 -8.53 -15.18
C LEU A 22 11.48 -9.49 -15.70
N LEU A 23 12.30 -10.04 -14.80
CA LEU A 23 13.33 -11.02 -15.16
C LEU A 23 12.75 -12.37 -15.62
N GLU A 24 11.48 -12.65 -15.29
CA GLU A 24 10.74 -13.82 -15.79
C GLU A 24 10.25 -13.65 -17.24
N SER A 25 10.29 -12.43 -17.80
CA SER A 25 9.79 -12.15 -19.15
C SER A 25 10.58 -12.91 -20.21
N PRO A 26 9.92 -13.62 -21.16
CA PRO A 26 10.59 -14.28 -22.29
C PRO A 26 11.25 -13.29 -23.26
N HIS A 27 10.93 -12.00 -23.18
CA HIS A 27 11.57 -10.95 -23.98
C HIS A 27 12.93 -10.50 -23.42
N GLU A 28 13.30 -11.01 -22.23
CA GLU A 28 14.59 -10.79 -21.57
C GLU A 28 15.02 -9.30 -21.52
N PRO A 29 14.21 -8.40 -20.92
CA PRO A 29 14.50 -6.97 -20.89
C PRO A 29 15.83 -6.68 -20.17
N ARG A 30 16.50 -5.59 -20.55
CA ARG A 30 17.62 -5.04 -19.76
C ARG A 30 17.04 -4.14 -18.68
N ILE A 31 17.26 -4.52 -17.43
CA ILE A 31 16.70 -3.85 -16.26
C ILE A 31 17.74 -2.89 -15.69
N TYR A 32 17.35 -1.63 -15.60
CA TYR A 32 18.08 -0.54 -14.99
C TYR A 32 17.31 -0.05 -13.77
N ALA A 33 18.01 0.56 -12.81
CA ALA A 33 17.35 1.13 -11.65
C ALA A 33 17.92 2.50 -11.29
N LEU A 34 17.05 3.46 -10.99
CA LEU A 34 17.37 4.70 -10.31
C LEU A 34 17.05 4.53 -8.83
N MET A 35 18.08 4.57 -7.98
CA MET A 35 17.97 4.29 -6.55
C MET A 35 18.63 5.38 -5.70
N ALA A 36 18.04 5.73 -4.54
CA ALA A 36 18.69 6.63 -3.58
C ALA A 36 19.73 5.88 -2.74
N HIS A 37 19.44 4.62 -2.41
CA HIS A 37 20.32 3.70 -1.73
C HIS A 37 20.52 2.43 -2.54
N ARG A 38 21.70 1.82 -2.41
CA ARG A 38 22.08 0.66 -3.23
C ARG A 38 21.45 -0.62 -2.67
N ASN A 39 20.20 -0.89 -3.06
CA ASN A 39 19.51 -2.14 -2.74
C ASN A 39 20.20 -3.33 -3.45
N PRO A 40 20.73 -4.31 -2.71
CA PRO A 40 21.53 -5.39 -3.29
C PRO A 40 20.70 -6.35 -4.15
N GLY A 41 19.42 -6.56 -3.82
CA GLY A 41 18.53 -7.39 -4.62
C GLY A 41 18.30 -6.82 -6.02
N ILE A 42 17.93 -5.53 -6.08
CA ILE A 42 17.71 -4.82 -7.35
C ILE A 42 19.01 -4.72 -8.15
N GLU A 43 20.14 -4.49 -7.50
CA GLU A 43 21.45 -4.46 -8.18
C GLU A 43 21.80 -5.81 -8.81
N ARG A 44 21.57 -6.92 -8.10
CA ARG A 44 21.80 -8.27 -8.66
C ARG A 44 20.92 -8.54 -9.87
N VAL A 45 19.63 -8.18 -9.81
CA VAL A 45 18.72 -8.32 -10.95
C VAL A 45 19.17 -7.46 -12.13
N SER A 46 19.51 -6.20 -11.88
CA SER A 46 19.98 -5.27 -12.92
C SER A 46 21.21 -5.83 -13.64
N ARG A 47 22.23 -6.25 -12.89
CA ARG A 47 23.45 -6.87 -13.45
C ARG A 47 23.15 -8.16 -14.23
N ARG A 48 22.30 -9.05 -13.68
CA ARG A 48 21.93 -10.31 -14.33
C ARG A 48 21.22 -10.10 -15.67
N SER A 49 20.42 -9.05 -15.78
CA SER A 49 19.73 -8.68 -17.03
C SER A 49 20.63 -7.95 -18.05
N GLY A 50 21.86 -7.59 -17.67
CA GLY A 50 22.79 -6.80 -18.49
C GLY A 50 22.57 -5.28 -18.44
N GLY A 51 21.80 -4.80 -17.45
CA GLY A 51 21.70 -3.38 -17.11
C GLY A 51 22.54 -3.00 -15.89
N TRP A 52 22.31 -1.81 -15.35
CA TRP A 52 23.03 -1.30 -14.18
C TRP A 52 22.19 -0.31 -13.37
N VAL A 53 22.74 0.08 -12.21
CA VAL A 53 22.10 0.99 -11.25
C VAL A 53 22.71 2.39 -11.36
N VAL A 54 21.83 3.39 -11.44
CA VAL A 54 22.15 4.81 -11.28
C VAL A 54 21.80 5.22 -9.85
N ILE A 55 22.79 5.67 -9.07
CA ILE A 55 22.57 6.14 -7.70
C ILE A 55 22.34 7.65 -7.72
N ASP A 56 21.15 8.08 -7.35
CA ASP A 56 20.78 9.49 -7.29
C ASP A 56 19.50 9.73 -6.47
N LYS A 57 19.16 10.99 -6.24
CA LYS A 57 17.88 11.38 -5.63
C LYS A 57 16.72 10.96 -6.53
N LEU A 58 15.68 10.38 -5.94
CA LEU A 58 14.45 9.99 -6.63
C LEU A 58 13.54 11.21 -6.90
N ASN A 59 14.02 12.16 -7.69
CA ASN A 59 13.33 13.40 -8.05
C ASN A 59 13.58 13.78 -9.52
N VAL A 60 13.01 14.90 -9.96
CA VAL A 60 13.10 15.42 -11.35
C VAL A 60 14.53 15.48 -11.89
N ASN A 61 15.50 15.86 -11.06
CA ASN A 61 16.89 15.95 -11.48
C ASN A 61 17.54 14.57 -11.63
N GLY A 62 17.27 13.65 -10.70
CA GLY A 62 17.77 12.28 -10.77
C GLY A 62 17.20 11.52 -11.97
N ILE A 63 15.88 11.60 -12.21
CA ILE A 63 15.28 10.95 -13.39
C ILE A 63 15.79 11.54 -14.70
N THR A 64 16.02 12.85 -14.77
CA THR A 64 16.60 13.48 -15.98
C THR A 64 17.99 12.91 -16.27
N ARG A 65 18.85 12.77 -15.25
CA ARG A 65 20.18 12.18 -15.40
C ARG A 65 20.11 10.71 -15.79
N ALA A 66 19.27 9.93 -15.10
CA ALA A 66 19.10 8.51 -15.39
C ALA A 66 18.60 8.27 -16.82
N ILE A 67 17.63 9.05 -17.32
CA ILE A 67 17.15 8.94 -18.70
C ILE A 67 18.26 9.29 -19.70
N ASN A 68 19.02 10.36 -19.46
CA ASN A 68 20.12 10.75 -20.35
C ASN A 68 21.25 9.70 -20.40
N GLU A 69 21.52 9.02 -19.29
CA GLU A 69 22.55 7.99 -19.20
C GLU A 69 22.11 6.65 -19.82
N VAL A 70 20.90 6.20 -19.50
CA VAL A 70 20.40 4.87 -19.87
C VAL A 70 19.75 4.86 -21.26
N ASN A 71 19.10 5.97 -21.63
CA ASN A 71 18.15 6.06 -22.74
C ASN A 71 17.15 4.88 -22.71
N PRO A 72 16.29 4.79 -21.68
CA PRO A 72 15.36 3.68 -21.49
C PRO A 72 14.17 3.75 -22.45
N ASP A 73 13.62 2.59 -22.79
CA ASP A 73 12.41 2.48 -23.62
C ASP A 73 11.14 2.69 -22.78
N ILE A 74 11.22 2.37 -21.48
CA ILE A 74 10.11 2.54 -20.53
C ILE A 74 10.61 2.82 -19.12
N VAL A 75 9.89 3.67 -18.39
CA VAL A 75 10.11 3.95 -16.96
C VAL A 75 8.99 3.32 -16.13
N ILE A 76 9.33 2.67 -15.03
CA ILE A 76 8.38 2.16 -14.03
C ILE A 76 8.66 2.85 -12.70
N ILE A 77 7.69 3.59 -12.17
CA ILE A 77 7.84 4.28 -10.89
C ILE A 77 7.18 3.46 -9.78
N GLY A 78 7.98 3.03 -8.81
CA GLY A 78 7.49 2.28 -7.67
C GLY A 78 6.94 3.16 -6.54
N PRO A 79 7.73 4.08 -5.96
CA PRO A 79 7.30 4.87 -4.80
C PRO A 79 6.42 6.05 -5.11
N GLU A 80 5.67 6.47 -4.08
CA GLU A 80 4.74 7.58 -4.10
C GLU A 80 5.42 8.95 -4.14
N GLU A 81 6.49 9.17 -3.36
CA GLU A 81 7.17 10.48 -3.28
C GLU A 81 7.74 10.95 -4.64
N PRO A 82 8.36 10.11 -5.49
CA PRO A 82 8.72 10.49 -6.86
C PRO A 82 7.54 10.96 -7.70
N GLN A 83 6.36 10.35 -7.55
CA GLN A 83 5.16 10.76 -8.28
C GLN A 83 4.68 12.14 -7.81
N PHE A 84 4.68 12.39 -6.50
CA PHE A 84 4.37 13.71 -5.93
C PHE A 84 5.37 14.78 -6.37
N ALA A 85 6.63 14.40 -6.56
CA ALA A 85 7.70 15.28 -7.01
C ALA A 85 7.71 15.54 -8.53
N GLY A 86 6.81 14.93 -9.31
CA GLY A 86 6.72 15.12 -10.76
C GLY A 86 7.75 14.34 -11.57
N VAL A 87 8.24 13.21 -11.06
CA VAL A 87 9.17 12.32 -11.80
C VAL A 87 8.51 11.75 -13.05
N ALA A 88 7.23 11.35 -12.97
CA ALA A 88 6.46 10.88 -14.11
C ALA A 88 6.29 11.97 -15.17
N ASP A 89 5.92 13.19 -14.75
CA ASP A 89 5.80 14.34 -15.63
C ASP A 89 7.11 14.56 -16.41
N ARG A 90 8.25 14.54 -15.71
CA ARG A 90 9.55 14.76 -16.32
C ARG A 90 9.94 13.68 -17.34
N ALA A 91 9.69 12.42 -17.04
CA ALA A 91 9.99 11.32 -17.95
C ALA A 91 9.15 11.41 -19.23
N LEU A 92 7.86 11.74 -19.10
CA LEU A 92 6.95 11.95 -20.23
C LEU A 92 7.34 13.17 -21.08
N GLU A 93 7.74 14.28 -20.47
CA GLU A 93 8.28 15.45 -21.18
C GLU A 93 9.53 15.14 -22.01
N MET A 94 10.34 14.19 -21.54
CA MET A 94 11.53 13.70 -22.26
C MET A 94 11.18 12.67 -23.34
N GLY A 95 9.89 12.37 -23.54
CA GLY A 95 9.40 11.44 -24.56
C GLY A 95 9.51 9.97 -24.17
N VAL A 96 9.75 9.64 -22.90
CA VAL A 96 9.88 8.26 -22.44
C VAL A 96 8.54 7.75 -21.89
N PRO A 97 7.96 6.68 -22.47
CA PRO A 97 6.78 6.01 -21.92
C PRO A 97 6.96 5.67 -20.44
N THR A 98 5.95 5.96 -19.62
CA THR A 98 6.05 5.85 -18.16
C THR A 98 4.85 5.11 -17.58
N PHE A 99 5.11 4.04 -16.84
CA PHE A 99 4.17 3.36 -15.97
C PHE A 99 4.30 3.94 -14.55
N GLY A 100 3.34 4.79 -14.21
CA GLY A 100 3.40 5.72 -13.09
C GLY A 100 2.66 7.00 -13.47
N VAL A 101 2.11 7.70 -12.50
CA VAL A 101 1.20 8.81 -12.75
C VAL A 101 1.83 10.19 -12.55
N PRO A 102 1.52 11.17 -13.43
CA PRO A 102 1.80 12.58 -13.22
C PRO A 102 1.34 13.10 -11.85
N ARG A 103 2.03 14.11 -11.32
CA ARG A 103 1.74 14.71 -10.01
C ARG A 103 0.26 15.03 -9.81
N ARG A 104 -0.41 15.57 -10.82
CA ARG A 104 -1.83 15.93 -10.74
C ARG A 104 -2.75 14.73 -10.50
N LEU A 105 -2.43 13.55 -11.03
CA LEU A 105 -3.16 12.30 -10.81
C LEU A 105 -2.72 11.62 -9.51
N ALA A 106 -1.45 11.77 -9.12
CA ALA A 106 -0.92 11.28 -7.85
C ALA A 106 -1.56 11.96 -6.62
N MET A 107 -2.26 13.09 -6.82
CA MET A 107 -3.00 13.81 -5.77
C MET A 107 -4.00 12.91 -5.02
N ILE A 108 -4.51 11.87 -5.68
CA ILE A 108 -5.41 10.88 -5.06
C ILE A 108 -4.79 10.13 -3.87
N GLU A 109 -3.47 9.95 -3.86
CA GLU A 109 -2.72 9.44 -2.70
C GLU A 109 -2.12 10.60 -1.89
N GLN A 110 -1.60 11.64 -2.55
CA GLN A 110 -0.91 12.74 -1.87
C GLN A 110 -1.80 13.45 -0.85
N SER A 111 -3.07 13.70 -1.18
CA SER A 111 -4.04 14.40 -0.33
C SER A 111 -5.24 13.51 -0.02
N LYS A 112 -5.33 13.05 1.24
CA LYS A 112 -6.49 12.31 1.74
C LYS A 112 -7.77 13.15 1.69
N ALA A 113 -7.67 14.45 1.89
CA ALA A 113 -8.80 15.37 1.76
C ALA A 113 -9.33 15.40 0.32
N PHE A 114 -8.45 15.59 -0.67
CA PHE A 114 -8.82 15.56 -2.09
C PHE A 114 -9.48 14.24 -2.48
N ALA A 115 -8.92 13.11 -2.03
CA ALA A 115 -9.50 11.80 -2.28
C ALA A 115 -10.94 11.68 -1.76
N ARG A 116 -11.21 12.16 -0.53
CA ARG A 116 -12.56 12.14 0.03
C ARG A 116 -13.50 13.11 -0.68
N GLU A 117 -13.05 14.33 -0.98
CA GLU A 117 -13.84 15.30 -1.73
C GLU A 117 -14.25 14.74 -3.10
N LEU A 118 -13.34 14.08 -3.80
CA LEU A 118 -13.61 13.43 -5.08
C LEU A 118 -14.69 12.35 -4.93
N MET A 119 -14.55 11.46 -3.94
CA MET A 119 -15.55 10.41 -3.68
C MET A 119 -16.93 11.00 -3.39
N TRP A 120 -17.01 12.06 -2.60
CA TRP A 120 -18.27 12.73 -2.27
C TRP A 120 -18.88 13.45 -3.49
N LYS A 121 -18.07 14.21 -4.24
CA LYS A 121 -18.49 14.94 -5.45
C LYS A 121 -19.07 14.01 -6.52
N TYR A 122 -18.45 12.85 -6.72
CA TYR A 122 -18.85 11.87 -7.73
C TYR A 122 -19.71 10.72 -7.18
N LYS A 123 -20.19 10.83 -5.93
CA LYS A 123 -21.06 9.84 -5.26
C LYS A 123 -20.50 8.41 -5.30
N ILE A 124 -19.18 8.27 -5.15
CA ILE A 124 -18.50 6.98 -5.14
C ILE A 124 -18.87 6.23 -3.84
N PRO A 125 -19.31 4.96 -3.90
CA PRO A 125 -19.69 4.21 -2.70
C PRO A 125 -18.48 3.90 -1.82
N GLY A 126 -18.73 3.38 -0.60
CA GLY A 126 -17.67 3.03 0.35
C GLY A 126 -16.89 4.22 0.93
N ARG A 127 -17.42 5.45 0.83
CA ARG A 127 -16.80 6.68 1.36
C ARG A 127 -17.16 6.92 2.82
N LEU A 128 -16.20 7.43 3.60
CA LEU A 128 -16.40 7.86 4.98
C LEU A 128 -16.85 9.32 5.05
N ALA A 129 -17.60 9.67 6.09
CA ALA A 129 -17.75 11.08 6.46
C ALA A 129 -16.41 11.62 6.96
N PHE A 130 -16.12 12.86 6.58
CA PHE A 130 -14.86 13.51 6.93
C PHE A 130 -15.01 15.02 7.04
N ARG A 131 -14.02 15.64 7.69
CA ARG A 131 -13.78 17.08 7.62
C ARG A 131 -12.28 17.33 7.54
N ALA A 132 -11.86 18.20 6.62
CA ALA A 132 -10.49 18.65 6.45
C ALA A 132 -10.26 20.00 7.13
N PHE A 133 -9.03 20.23 7.60
CA PHE A 133 -8.64 21.43 8.34
C PHE A 133 -7.26 21.91 7.90
N ARG A 134 -7.17 23.22 7.66
CA ARG A 134 -5.92 23.94 7.38
C ARG A 134 -5.25 24.49 8.64
N ASP A 135 -6.01 24.63 9.72
CA ASP A 135 -5.52 25.08 11.03
C ASP A 135 -5.70 23.96 12.07
N ALA A 136 -4.63 23.65 12.80
CA ALA A 136 -4.62 22.59 13.78
C ALA A 136 -5.42 22.92 15.05
N ARG A 137 -5.61 24.21 15.37
CA ARG A 137 -6.44 24.66 16.51
C ARG A 137 -7.91 24.47 16.20
N ASP A 138 -8.34 24.80 14.98
CA ASP A 138 -9.71 24.56 14.53
C ASP A 138 -10.05 23.06 14.56
N ALA A 139 -9.12 22.22 14.08
CA ALA A 139 -9.25 20.77 14.18
C ALA A 139 -9.33 20.28 15.63
N ALA A 140 -8.48 20.83 16.51
CA ALA A 140 -8.43 20.49 17.92
C ALA A 140 -9.68 20.96 18.69
N GLU A 141 -10.34 22.04 18.25
CA GLU A 141 -11.62 22.47 18.80
C GLU A 141 -12.77 21.59 18.33
N TYR A 142 -12.81 21.29 17.02
CA TYR A 142 -13.81 20.41 16.43
C TYR A 142 -13.83 19.03 17.10
N ILE A 143 -12.67 18.42 17.31
CA ILE A 143 -12.57 17.04 17.78
C ILE A 143 -13.02 16.82 19.22
N LYS A 144 -13.02 17.87 20.06
CA LYS A 144 -13.43 17.77 21.48
C LYS A 144 -14.84 17.22 21.65
N ASN A 145 -15.71 17.48 20.68
CA ASN A 145 -17.10 17.05 20.71
C ASN A 145 -17.40 15.88 19.77
N ALA A 146 -16.40 15.39 19.02
CA ALA A 146 -16.57 14.32 18.06
C ALA A 146 -16.63 12.96 18.75
N GLY A 147 -17.43 12.03 18.22
CA GLY A 147 -17.51 10.64 18.71
C GLY A 147 -16.30 9.80 18.31
N SER A 148 -16.53 8.55 17.88
CA SER A 148 -15.46 7.68 17.37
C SER A 148 -14.92 8.23 16.05
N VAL A 149 -13.63 8.58 16.02
CA VAL A 149 -13.00 9.25 14.88
C VAL A 149 -11.59 8.74 14.62
N ALA A 150 -11.17 8.81 13.36
CA ALA A 150 -9.80 8.65 12.93
C ALA A 150 -9.21 10.03 12.60
N ILE A 151 -8.13 10.40 13.29
CA ILE A 151 -7.32 11.59 13.00
C ILE A 151 -6.20 11.14 12.08
N LYS A 152 -6.08 11.77 10.91
CA LYS A 152 -4.99 11.48 9.98
C LYS A 152 -4.34 12.78 9.52
N PRO A 153 -3.02 12.82 9.28
CA PRO A 153 -2.43 13.89 8.50
C PRO A 153 -3.06 13.88 7.10
N ALA A 154 -3.39 15.06 6.57
CA ALA A 154 -4.04 15.16 5.27
C ALA A 154 -3.08 14.75 4.13
N ARG A 155 -1.78 15.04 4.28
CA ARG A 155 -0.74 14.61 3.34
C ARG A 155 -0.33 13.16 3.61
N GLN A 156 -0.14 12.36 2.57
CA GLN A 156 0.53 11.08 2.72
C GLN A 156 1.97 11.26 3.23
N ALA A 157 2.34 10.47 4.24
CA ALA A 157 3.64 10.54 4.91
C ALA A 157 4.10 9.16 5.45
N GLY A 158 3.87 8.11 4.66
CA GLY A 158 4.26 6.73 4.99
C GLY A 158 3.49 6.13 6.17
N GLY A 159 2.17 6.30 6.22
CA GLY A 159 1.29 5.74 7.26
C GLY A 159 1.46 6.35 8.66
N LYS A 160 2.35 7.32 8.85
CA LYS A 160 2.60 7.94 10.15
C LYS A 160 1.48 8.90 10.54
N GLY A 161 1.14 8.91 11.83
CA GLY A 161 0.28 9.93 12.43
C GLY A 161 -1.21 9.61 12.43
N VAL A 162 -1.63 8.44 11.92
CA VAL A 162 -3.01 7.96 12.07
C VAL A 162 -3.29 7.63 13.53
N ARG A 163 -4.42 8.12 14.07
CA ARG A 163 -4.88 7.87 15.44
C ARG A 163 -6.37 7.60 15.44
N VAL A 164 -6.78 6.41 15.86
CA VAL A 164 -8.19 6.04 15.97
C VAL A 164 -8.62 6.14 17.43
N PHE A 165 -9.70 6.87 17.67
CA PHE A 165 -10.33 7.00 18.98
C PHE A 165 -11.69 6.31 18.96
N TRP A 166 -11.89 5.37 19.88
CA TRP A 166 -13.15 4.67 20.08
C TRP A 166 -13.89 5.24 21.28
N GLU A 167 -15.04 5.88 21.04
CA GLU A 167 -15.91 6.39 22.10
C GLU A 167 -17.13 5.48 22.28
N ASN A 168 -16.94 4.30 22.86
CA ASN A 168 -18.05 3.39 23.12
C ASN A 168 -18.95 3.86 24.27
N LEU A 169 -18.47 4.79 25.11
CA LEU A 169 -19.15 5.24 26.33
C LEU A 169 -19.28 6.77 26.33
N ALA A 170 -20.51 7.27 26.19
CA ALA A 170 -20.79 8.70 26.05
C ALA A 170 -20.30 9.56 27.25
N TYR A 171 -20.19 8.98 28.45
CA TYR A 171 -19.74 9.70 29.65
C TYR A 171 -18.23 9.97 29.70
N LEU A 172 -17.42 9.35 28.82
CA LEU A 172 -15.97 9.59 28.73
C LEU A 172 -15.60 10.70 27.74
N ARG A 173 -16.58 11.29 27.04
CA ARG A 173 -16.37 12.28 25.98
C ARG A 173 -15.54 13.48 26.44
N ASP A 174 -15.91 14.07 27.57
CA ASP A 174 -15.20 15.24 28.11
C ASP A 174 -13.77 14.91 28.53
N ALA A 175 -13.54 13.72 29.09
CA ALA A 175 -12.22 13.24 29.49
C ALA A 175 -11.31 12.93 28.29
N MET A 176 -11.87 12.43 27.19
CA MET A 176 -11.11 12.08 25.98
C MET A 176 -10.87 13.26 25.04
N GLY A 177 -11.67 14.33 25.13
CA GLY A 177 -11.54 15.51 24.27
C GLY A 177 -10.15 16.16 24.31
N THR A 178 -9.52 16.25 25.49
CA THR A 178 -8.17 16.81 25.64
C THR A 178 -7.09 15.92 25.01
N ALA A 179 -7.20 14.59 25.18
CA ALA A 179 -6.27 13.65 24.58
C ALA A 179 -6.36 13.67 23.04
N LYS A 180 -7.58 13.71 22.50
CA LYS A 180 -7.85 13.88 21.07
C LYS A 180 -7.23 15.15 20.51
N ALA A 181 -7.45 16.29 21.18
CA ALA A 181 -6.87 17.57 20.79
C ALA A 181 -5.33 17.54 20.75
N SER A 182 -4.69 16.89 21.74
CA SER A 182 -3.22 16.71 21.71
C SER A 182 -2.76 15.90 20.50
N GLN A 183 -3.48 14.82 20.15
CA GLN A 183 -3.11 13.98 19.00
C GLN A 183 -3.29 14.71 17.66
N VAL A 184 -4.25 15.63 17.54
CA VAL A 184 -4.37 16.51 16.36
C VAL A 184 -3.09 17.34 16.17
N LEU A 185 -2.57 17.93 17.26
CA LEU A 185 -1.34 18.73 17.20
C LEU A 185 -0.12 17.89 16.81
N ASP A 186 -0.06 16.63 17.26
CA ASP A 186 1.04 15.72 16.91
C ASP A 186 0.95 15.27 15.45
N ALA A 187 -0.25 14.93 14.96
CA ALA A 187 -0.49 14.62 13.56
C ALA A 187 -0.14 15.83 12.66
N ALA A 188 -0.52 17.04 13.04
CA ALA A 188 -0.21 18.26 12.27
C ALA A 188 1.30 18.53 12.21
N ARG A 189 2.00 18.32 13.34
CA ARG A 189 3.47 18.43 13.41
C ARG A 189 4.18 17.44 12.50
N SER A 190 3.62 16.25 12.27
CA SER A 190 4.24 15.24 11.39
C SER A 190 4.31 15.67 9.92
N VAL A 191 3.43 16.58 9.50
CA VAL A 191 3.34 17.09 8.13
C VAL A 191 3.70 18.56 7.95
N SER A 192 3.97 19.30 9.03
CA SER A 192 4.22 20.76 8.98
C SER A 192 5.44 21.18 8.15
N LYS A 193 6.37 20.25 7.87
CA LYS A 193 7.52 20.47 6.99
C LYS A 193 7.16 20.46 5.51
N TYR A 194 5.97 19.97 5.15
CA TYR A 194 5.48 19.92 3.79
C TYR A 194 4.59 21.14 3.52
N GLY A 195 4.73 21.74 2.34
CA GLY A 195 3.91 22.86 1.88
C GLY A 195 3.33 22.63 0.49
N ASP A 196 3.14 21.36 0.13
CA ASP A 196 2.67 20.90 -1.18
C ASP A 196 1.16 20.67 -1.27
N ILE A 197 0.44 20.76 -0.14
CA ILE A 197 -1.03 20.76 -0.03
C ILE A 197 -1.49 21.80 1.02
N GLU A 198 -2.75 22.25 0.94
CA GLU A 198 -3.30 23.28 1.84
C GLU A 198 -3.80 22.71 3.19
N ASP A 199 -4.41 21.52 3.18
CA ASP A 199 -4.94 20.89 4.38
C ASP A 199 -3.84 20.23 5.20
N LEU A 200 -3.92 20.36 6.53
CA LEU A 200 -2.98 19.75 7.46
C LEU A 200 -3.53 18.44 8.03
N ILE A 201 -4.81 18.44 8.39
CA ILE A 201 -5.47 17.35 9.11
C ILE A 201 -6.78 16.99 8.44
N ILE A 202 -7.05 15.68 8.39
CA ILE A 202 -8.38 15.14 8.12
C ILE A 202 -8.88 14.40 9.36
N ILE A 203 -10.11 14.69 9.76
CA ILE A 203 -10.82 13.95 10.79
C ILE A 203 -11.92 13.17 10.09
N GLU A 204 -11.79 11.84 10.14
CA GLU A 204 -12.73 10.91 9.55
C GLU A 204 -13.52 10.18 10.63
N GLU A 205 -14.66 9.70 10.21
CA GLU A 205 -15.42 8.69 10.92
C GLU A 205 -14.60 7.41 11.16
N ALA A 206 -14.61 6.89 12.39
CA ALA A 206 -13.96 5.62 12.68
C ALA A 206 -14.86 4.44 12.26
N VAL A 207 -14.24 3.42 11.67
CA VAL A 207 -14.87 2.16 11.29
C VAL A 207 -14.04 0.97 11.75
N THR A 208 -14.73 -0.14 12.05
CA THR A 208 -14.12 -1.43 12.39
C THR A 208 -14.52 -2.47 11.36
N GLY A 209 -13.67 -3.48 11.21
CA GLY A 209 -13.86 -4.52 10.23
C GLY A 209 -12.55 -5.21 9.87
N VAL A 210 -12.60 -6.00 8.81
CA VAL A 210 -11.44 -6.74 8.30
C VAL A 210 -10.84 -6.01 7.11
N GLU A 211 -9.57 -5.66 7.21
CA GLU A 211 -8.84 -4.94 6.15
C GLU A 211 -8.38 -5.85 5.01
N TYR A 212 -8.41 -5.31 3.79
CA TYR A 212 -7.87 -5.90 2.57
C TYR A 212 -7.61 -4.81 1.52
N THR A 213 -6.60 -5.00 0.69
CA THR A 213 -6.20 -4.09 -0.39
C THR A 213 -6.66 -4.66 -1.74
N VAL A 214 -7.31 -3.83 -2.55
CA VAL A 214 -7.61 -4.12 -3.97
C VAL A 214 -6.74 -3.24 -4.84
N GLN A 215 -5.95 -3.86 -5.71
CA GLN A 215 -5.04 -3.18 -6.62
C GLN A 215 -5.51 -3.38 -8.06
N VAL A 216 -5.52 -2.33 -8.87
CA VAL A 216 -5.82 -2.44 -10.30
C VAL A 216 -4.68 -1.87 -11.14
N ILE A 217 -4.24 -2.61 -12.15
CA ILE A 217 -3.40 -2.09 -13.22
C ILE A 217 -4.33 -1.42 -14.24
N THR A 218 -4.03 -0.20 -14.67
CA THR A 218 -4.87 0.53 -15.61
C THR A 218 -4.05 1.28 -16.64
N ASP A 219 -4.62 1.40 -17.84
CA ASP A 219 -4.16 2.27 -18.92
C ASP A 219 -5.02 3.53 -19.05
N GLY A 220 -5.89 3.79 -18.08
CA GLY A 220 -6.84 4.89 -18.02
C GLY A 220 -8.19 4.62 -18.69
N TYR A 221 -8.30 3.56 -19.49
CA TYR A 221 -9.55 3.14 -20.15
C TYR A 221 -10.05 1.80 -19.63
N SER A 222 -9.11 0.89 -19.36
CA SER A 222 -9.35 -0.48 -18.92
C SER A 222 -8.66 -0.72 -17.57
N VAL A 223 -9.17 -1.69 -16.83
CA VAL A 223 -8.60 -2.11 -15.55
C VAL A 223 -8.38 -3.62 -15.55
N ILE A 224 -7.24 -4.06 -15.06
CA ILE A 224 -6.96 -5.44 -14.67
C ILE A 224 -6.93 -5.45 -13.14
N ALA A 225 -7.94 -6.06 -12.54
CA ALA A 225 -8.04 -6.19 -11.09
C ALA A 225 -7.20 -7.36 -10.59
N LEU A 226 -6.26 -7.08 -9.69
CA LEU A 226 -5.40 -8.07 -9.04
C LEU A 226 -6.13 -8.70 -7.84
N PRO A 227 -5.78 -9.95 -7.45
CA PRO A 227 -6.34 -10.58 -6.26
C PRO A 227 -6.30 -9.66 -5.03
N PRO A 228 -7.35 -9.67 -4.19
CA PRO A 228 -7.36 -8.90 -2.97
C PRO A 228 -6.31 -9.47 -2.02
N ILE A 229 -5.55 -8.60 -1.36
CA ILE A 229 -4.44 -8.98 -0.50
C ILE A 229 -4.66 -8.35 0.86
N GLN A 230 -4.49 -9.11 1.94
CA GLN A 230 -4.56 -8.54 3.27
C GLN A 230 -3.16 -8.12 3.71
N ASP A 231 -2.94 -6.82 3.86
CA ASP A 231 -1.80 -6.25 4.59
C ASP A 231 -2.04 -6.30 6.11
N HIS A 232 -0.95 -6.21 6.88
CA HIS A 232 -0.92 -6.15 8.33
C HIS A 232 -0.20 -4.87 8.76
N PRO A 233 -0.89 -3.72 8.82
CA PRO A 233 -0.26 -2.42 9.02
C PRO A 233 0.28 -2.22 10.44
N HIS A 234 -0.12 -3.04 11.41
CA HIS A 234 0.32 -2.91 12.81
C HIS A 234 1.65 -3.63 13.07
N ALA A 235 2.53 -3.00 13.86
CA ALA A 235 3.90 -3.47 14.07
C ALA A 235 4.02 -4.81 14.83
N PHE A 236 3.08 -5.14 15.72
CA PHE A 236 3.17 -6.31 16.59
C PHE A 236 2.00 -7.27 16.40
N ASP A 237 2.19 -8.51 16.87
CA ASP A 237 1.20 -9.59 16.78
C ASP A 237 -0.18 -9.16 17.28
N TYR A 238 -1.23 -9.80 16.73
CA TYR A 238 -2.63 -9.52 17.05
C TYR A 238 -3.07 -8.09 16.77
N ASP A 239 -2.41 -7.42 15.81
CA ASP A 239 -2.67 -6.05 15.39
C ASP A 239 -2.42 -5.02 16.50
N MET A 240 -1.39 -5.28 17.30
CA MET A 240 -0.98 -4.38 18.38
C MET A 240 0.11 -3.41 17.94
N GLY A 241 0.23 -2.32 18.69
CA GLY A 241 1.25 -1.31 18.48
C GLY A 241 0.88 -0.29 17.40
N PRO A 242 1.86 0.52 16.96
CA PRO A 242 1.59 1.56 15.97
C PRO A 242 1.38 0.99 14.57
N GLU A 243 0.59 1.72 13.76
CA GLU A 243 0.57 1.55 12.31
C GLU A 243 1.95 1.86 11.71
N CYS A 244 2.27 1.12 10.66
CA CYS A 244 3.50 1.16 9.90
C CYS A 244 3.19 0.87 8.42
N GLY A 245 4.21 0.78 7.57
CA GLY A 245 4.01 0.48 6.14
C GLY A 245 3.59 -0.96 5.83
N GLY A 246 3.23 -1.80 6.82
CA GLY A 246 2.88 -3.21 6.64
C GLY A 246 3.98 -4.18 7.12
N MET A 247 3.68 -5.05 8.09
CA MET A 247 4.61 -6.08 8.59
C MET A 247 4.56 -7.39 7.80
N GLY A 248 3.70 -7.47 6.79
CA GLY A 248 3.53 -8.64 5.95
C GLY A 248 2.16 -8.68 5.32
N SER A 249 1.98 -9.57 4.36
CA SER A 249 0.74 -9.67 3.59
C SER A 249 0.41 -11.10 3.21
N ILE A 250 -0.88 -11.37 2.97
CA ILE A 250 -1.37 -12.71 2.64
C ILE A 250 -2.39 -12.69 1.50
N VAL A 251 -2.49 -13.82 0.80
CA VAL A 251 -3.56 -14.13 -0.17
C VAL A 251 -3.71 -15.66 -0.32
N GLY A 252 -4.89 -16.12 -0.74
CA GLY A 252 -5.15 -17.50 -1.13
C GLY A 252 -6.01 -18.33 -0.16
N PRO A 253 -6.15 -19.66 -0.35
CA PRO A 253 -5.71 -20.44 -1.51
C PRO A 253 -6.63 -20.16 -2.72
N GLY A 254 -6.16 -19.39 -3.71
CA GLY A 254 -6.96 -18.93 -4.86
C GLY A 254 -6.97 -17.40 -5.04
N PRO A 255 -7.64 -16.84 -6.06
CA PRO A 255 -7.59 -15.41 -6.38
C PRO A 255 -8.44 -14.53 -5.43
N ARG A 256 -8.71 -15.00 -4.20
CA ARG A 256 -9.50 -14.31 -3.17
C ARG A 256 -8.97 -14.62 -1.78
N LEU A 257 -9.29 -13.74 -0.84
CA LEU A 257 -9.08 -13.96 0.59
C LEU A 257 -10.20 -14.86 1.15
N PRO A 258 -9.91 -15.72 2.14
CA PRO A 258 -10.88 -16.70 2.64
C PRO A 258 -12.09 -16.06 3.33
N PHE A 259 -11.96 -14.81 3.77
CA PHE A 259 -13.01 -14.05 4.43
C PHE A 259 -13.79 -13.10 3.51
N LEU A 260 -13.40 -12.97 2.23
CA LEU A 260 -13.96 -11.98 1.29
C LEU A 260 -14.79 -12.66 0.19
N LEU A 261 -16.06 -12.27 0.07
CA LEU A 261 -16.96 -12.79 -0.96
C LEU A 261 -16.68 -12.19 -2.34
N GLY A 262 -17.12 -12.89 -3.39
CA GLY A 262 -16.93 -12.42 -4.78
C GLY A 262 -17.59 -11.07 -5.05
N ASP A 263 -18.83 -10.88 -4.60
CA ASP A 263 -19.55 -9.62 -4.79
C ASP A 263 -18.92 -8.47 -4.01
N GLU A 264 -18.40 -8.73 -2.81
CA GLU A 264 -17.67 -7.72 -2.00
C GLU A 264 -16.38 -7.29 -2.70
N TYR A 265 -15.64 -8.23 -3.27
CA TYR A 265 -14.44 -7.95 -4.06
C TYR A 265 -14.78 -7.11 -5.31
N TRP A 266 -15.77 -7.52 -6.11
CA TRP A 266 -16.13 -6.79 -7.32
C TRP A 266 -16.75 -5.41 -7.03
N GLU A 267 -17.45 -5.25 -5.91
CA GLU A 267 -17.90 -3.94 -5.42
C GLU A 267 -16.71 -3.02 -5.12
N SER A 268 -15.65 -3.54 -4.48
CA SER A 268 -14.40 -2.80 -4.24
C SER A 268 -13.66 -2.45 -5.54
N VAL A 269 -13.62 -3.37 -6.52
CA VAL A 269 -13.05 -3.09 -7.85
C VAL A 269 -13.83 -1.98 -8.56
N ASP A 270 -15.17 -2.00 -8.52
CA ASP A 270 -16.01 -0.94 -9.09
C ASP A 270 -15.76 0.42 -8.41
N ILE A 271 -15.57 0.44 -7.09
CA ILE A 271 -15.18 1.66 -6.36
C ILE A 271 -13.86 2.23 -6.91
N VAL A 272 -12.81 1.40 -7.04
CA VAL A 272 -11.51 1.84 -7.57
C VAL A 272 -11.64 2.33 -9.01
N LYS A 273 -12.39 1.62 -9.86
CA LYS A 273 -12.63 2.00 -11.26
C LYS A 273 -13.34 3.35 -11.37
N ARG A 274 -14.41 3.57 -10.60
CA ARG A 274 -15.14 4.85 -10.58
C ARG A 274 -14.26 6.00 -10.11
N THR A 275 -13.34 5.75 -9.19
CA THR A 275 -12.37 6.76 -8.75
C THR A 275 -11.39 7.12 -9.84
N ILE A 276 -10.88 6.16 -10.63
CA ILE A 276 -10.05 6.45 -11.80
C ILE A 276 -10.82 7.34 -12.79
N GLU A 277 -12.06 6.98 -13.11
CA GLU A 277 -12.90 7.75 -14.03
C GLU A 277 -13.17 9.18 -13.51
N ALA A 278 -13.52 9.32 -12.23
CA ALA A 278 -13.76 10.61 -11.58
C ALA A 278 -12.49 11.47 -11.56
N LEU A 279 -11.36 10.89 -11.19
CA LEU A 279 -10.08 11.57 -11.13
C LEU A 279 -9.66 12.11 -12.50
N GLN A 280 -9.74 11.27 -13.54
CA GLN A 280 -9.41 11.68 -14.90
C GLN A 280 -10.35 12.79 -15.41
N ARG A 281 -11.63 12.78 -15.02
CA ARG A 281 -12.56 13.89 -15.31
C ARG A 281 -12.20 15.17 -14.56
N GLU A 282 -11.78 15.05 -13.31
CA GLU A 282 -11.52 16.19 -12.43
C GLU A 282 -10.24 16.93 -12.80
N VAL A 283 -9.13 16.20 -13.01
CA VAL A 283 -7.80 16.82 -13.20
C VAL A 283 -7.22 16.64 -14.59
N GLY A 284 -7.84 15.81 -15.43
CA GLY A 284 -7.42 15.56 -16.80
C GLY A 284 -6.17 14.67 -16.94
N GLY A 285 -6.07 14.01 -18.10
CA GLY A 285 -5.01 13.07 -18.42
C GLY A 285 -5.40 11.61 -18.16
N ARG A 286 -4.53 10.71 -18.62
CA ARG A 286 -4.73 9.26 -18.54
C ARG A 286 -4.01 8.70 -17.32
N TYR A 287 -4.71 7.95 -16.48
CA TYR A 287 -4.11 7.27 -15.33
C TYR A 287 -3.45 5.99 -15.83
N VAL A 288 -2.12 5.99 -15.95
CA VAL A 288 -1.34 4.84 -16.42
C VAL A 288 -0.46 4.34 -15.29
N GLY A 289 -0.75 3.14 -14.78
CA GLY A 289 -0.06 2.59 -13.63
C GLY A 289 -0.97 1.74 -12.77
N VAL A 290 -0.77 1.81 -11.45
CA VAL A 290 -1.58 1.10 -10.47
C VAL A 290 -2.33 2.07 -9.59
N LEU A 291 -3.64 1.87 -9.44
CA LEU A 291 -4.40 2.46 -8.34
C LEU A 291 -4.80 1.34 -7.38
N SER A 292 -4.43 1.53 -6.11
CA SER A 292 -4.76 0.60 -5.03
C SER A 292 -5.72 1.28 -4.07
N GLY A 293 -6.77 0.57 -3.65
CA GLY A 293 -7.61 0.97 -2.53
C GLY A 293 -7.37 0.06 -1.35
N GLN A 294 -7.01 0.61 -0.20
CA GLN A 294 -7.10 -0.11 1.07
C GLN A 294 -8.55 -0.06 1.52
N PHE A 295 -9.18 -1.22 1.63
CA PHE A 295 -10.56 -1.39 2.06
C PHE A 295 -10.61 -2.03 3.44
N MET A 296 -11.76 -1.83 4.08
CA MET A 296 -12.18 -2.58 5.25
C MET A 296 -13.58 -3.10 4.98
N LEU A 297 -13.82 -4.39 5.26
CA LEU A 297 -15.17 -4.92 5.28
C LEU A 297 -15.80 -4.53 6.62
N THR A 298 -16.75 -3.61 6.59
CA THR A 298 -17.35 -3.02 7.79
C THR A 298 -18.83 -3.37 7.90
N THR A 299 -19.49 -2.89 8.96
CA THR A 299 -20.96 -2.96 9.10
C THR A 299 -21.73 -2.14 8.04
N TYR A 300 -21.02 -1.45 7.14
CA TYR A 300 -21.58 -0.76 5.97
C TYR A 300 -21.29 -1.50 4.65
N GLY A 301 -20.55 -2.61 4.70
CA GLY A 301 -20.02 -3.31 3.53
C GLY A 301 -18.57 -2.88 3.22
N PRO A 302 -18.12 -3.07 1.97
CA PRO A 302 -16.82 -2.58 1.50
C PRO A 302 -16.68 -1.06 1.68
N THR A 303 -15.75 -0.66 2.54
CA THR A 303 -15.49 0.75 2.88
C THR A 303 -14.04 1.06 2.58
N LEU A 304 -13.79 2.10 1.77
CA LEU A 304 -12.45 2.53 1.42
C LEU A 304 -11.83 3.35 2.57
N ILE A 305 -10.65 2.93 3.01
CA ILE A 305 -9.86 3.59 4.06
C ILE A 305 -8.89 4.62 3.47
N GLU A 306 -8.17 4.28 2.40
CA GLU A 306 -7.31 5.20 1.65
C GLU A 306 -6.96 4.65 0.25
N TYR A 307 -6.39 5.52 -0.59
CA TYR A 307 -5.86 5.15 -1.91
C TYR A 307 -4.32 5.20 -1.91
N TYR A 308 -3.72 4.34 -2.74
CA TYR A 308 -2.33 4.43 -3.15
C TYR A 308 -2.23 4.51 -4.67
N SER A 309 -1.41 5.41 -5.18
CA SER A 309 -1.20 5.68 -6.60
C SER A 309 -0.13 4.81 -7.25
N ARG A 310 0.13 3.65 -6.64
CA ARG A 310 1.20 2.70 -6.97
C ARG A 310 0.84 1.33 -6.39
N PHE A 311 1.69 0.33 -6.64
CA PHE A 311 1.57 -0.96 -5.98
C PHE A 311 1.74 -0.85 -4.45
N GLY A 312 0.97 -1.65 -3.70
CA GLY A 312 1.14 -1.85 -2.27
C GLY A 312 2.52 -2.47 -1.93
N ASP A 313 3.03 -2.21 -0.74
CA ASP A 313 4.26 -2.81 -0.24
C ASP A 313 4.04 -3.18 1.24
N PRO A 314 3.84 -4.47 1.59
CA PRO A 314 4.40 -5.63 0.91
C PRO A 314 3.47 -6.32 -0.10
N GLU A 315 2.26 -5.80 -0.36
CA GLU A 315 1.23 -6.53 -1.11
C GLU A 315 1.65 -6.92 -2.54
N VAL A 316 2.45 -6.09 -3.21
CA VAL A 316 2.99 -6.39 -4.54
C VAL A 316 3.70 -7.74 -4.63
N THR A 317 4.36 -8.18 -3.56
CA THR A 317 5.07 -9.47 -3.52
C THR A 317 4.10 -10.62 -3.78
N ASN A 318 2.95 -10.62 -3.09
CA ASN A 318 1.91 -11.61 -3.28
C ASN A 318 1.17 -11.42 -4.61
N ALA A 319 0.87 -10.17 -5.00
CA ALA A 319 0.17 -9.88 -6.24
C ALA A 319 0.92 -10.44 -7.46
N LEU A 320 2.22 -10.15 -7.56
CA LEU A 320 3.05 -10.58 -8.69
C LEU A 320 3.38 -12.08 -8.64
N ALA A 321 3.38 -12.70 -7.46
CA ALA A 321 3.56 -14.14 -7.31
C ALA A 321 2.37 -14.94 -7.83
N LEU A 322 1.16 -14.40 -7.70
CA LEU A 322 -0.05 -15.03 -8.25
C LEU A 322 -0.28 -14.70 -9.73
N LEU A 323 0.26 -13.59 -10.24
CA LEU A 323 0.06 -13.16 -11.62
C LEU A 323 0.62 -14.15 -12.65
N GLU A 324 -0.27 -14.70 -13.47
CA GLU A 324 0.03 -15.52 -14.66
C GLU A 324 -0.08 -14.68 -15.93
N ALA A 325 0.87 -13.76 -16.08
CA ALA A 325 1.05 -12.92 -17.26
C ALA A 325 2.50 -12.44 -17.30
N ASP A 326 2.97 -12.03 -18.49
CA ASP A 326 4.22 -11.29 -18.59
C ASP A 326 4.01 -9.85 -18.10
N LEU A 327 4.72 -9.46 -17.04
CA LEU A 327 4.66 -8.11 -16.50
C LEU A 327 5.17 -7.07 -17.51
N LEU A 328 6.16 -7.40 -18.33
CA LEU A 328 6.65 -6.48 -19.35
C LEU A 328 5.55 -6.16 -20.37
N GLU A 329 4.88 -7.18 -20.90
CA GLU A 329 3.77 -7.01 -21.86
C GLU A 329 2.61 -6.22 -21.24
N LEU A 330 2.30 -6.44 -19.96
CA LEU A 330 1.27 -5.66 -19.25
C LEU A 330 1.63 -4.18 -19.14
N VAL A 331 2.88 -3.88 -18.77
CA VAL A 331 3.36 -2.51 -18.61
C VAL A 331 3.43 -1.82 -19.97
N GLU A 332 3.96 -2.48 -21.01
CA GLU A 332 4.01 -1.96 -22.39
C GLU A 332 2.59 -1.70 -22.92
N ALA A 333 1.66 -2.64 -22.76
CA ALA A 333 0.27 -2.44 -23.16
C ALA A 333 -0.42 -1.32 -22.38
N ALA A 334 -0.10 -1.14 -21.10
CA ALA A 334 -0.66 -0.05 -20.31
C ALA A 334 -0.19 1.32 -20.82
N VAL A 335 1.12 1.49 -21.04
CA VAL A 335 1.66 2.76 -21.57
C VAL A 335 1.20 3.03 -23.00
N GLU A 336 0.86 2.01 -23.78
CA GLU A 336 0.31 2.15 -25.14
C GLU A 336 -1.22 2.29 -25.21
N GLY A 337 -1.94 2.07 -24.10
CA GLY A 337 -3.41 2.16 -24.11
C GLY A 337 -4.10 0.96 -24.74
N ARG A 338 -3.48 -0.23 -24.63
CA ARG A 338 -3.96 -1.49 -25.19
C ARG A 338 -4.19 -2.55 -24.12
N LEU A 339 -4.38 -2.16 -22.86
CA LEU A 339 -4.42 -3.10 -21.73
C LEU A 339 -5.58 -4.10 -21.85
N SER A 340 -6.71 -3.70 -22.45
CA SER A 340 -7.86 -4.58 -22.72
C SER A 340 -7.55 -5.78 -23.62
N SER A 341 -6.43 -5.77 -24.34
CA SER A 341 -6.03 -6.84 -25.26
C SER A 341 -5.08 -7.87 -24.63
N VAL A 342 -4.57 -7.59 -23.42
CA VAL A 342 -3.61 -8.46 -22.75
C VAL A 342 -4.31 -9.65 -22.12
N LYS A 343 -3.76 -10.84 -22.32
CA LYS A 343 -4.20 -12.05 -21.61
C LYS A 343 -3.51 -12.11 -20.26
N TYR A 344 -4.29 -12.38 -19.23
CA TYR A 344 -3.79 -12.56 -17.87
C TYR A 344 -4.58 -13.64 -17.16
N GLY A 345 -3.93 -14.27 -16.18
CA GLY A 345 -4.55 -15.20 -15.24
C GLY A 345 -3.97 -14.99 -13.84
N PHE A 346 -4.49 -15.75 -12.90
CA PHE A 346 -3.94 -15.82 -11.56
C PHE A 346 -3.89 -17.28 -11.12
N ARG A 347 -2.80 -17.67 -10.47
CA ARG A 347 -2.63 -19.01 -9.92
C ARG A 347 -3.77 -19.32 -8.96
N ASP A 348 -4.45 -20.43 -9.20
CA ASP A 348 -5.49 -20.94 -8.31
C ASP A 348 -4.92 -21.96 -7.31
N GLY A 349 -5.57 -22.11 -6.15
CA GLY A 349 -5.15 -23.05 -5.10
C GLY A 349 -3.79 -22.74 -4.44
N VAL A 350 -3.23 -21.54 -4.67
CA VAL A 350 -1.96 -21.10 -4.07
C VAL A 350 -2.22 -20.14 -2.93
N VAL A 351 -1.59 -20.39 -1.79
CA VAL A 351 -1.42 -19.46 -0.68
C VAL A 351 -0.08 -18.76 -0.83
N ALA A 352 -0.05 -17.45 -0.64
CA ALA A 352 1.18 -16.68 -0.50
C ALA A 352 1.17 -15.93 0.83
N ILE A 353 2.26 -16.06 1.59
CA ILE A 353 2.47 -15.36 2.87
C ILE A 353 3.81 -14.63 2.77
N THR A 354 3.78 -13.32 2.92
CA THR A 354 4.97 -12.46 3.02
C THR A 354 5.10 -11.93 4.44
N LYS A 355 6.30 -12.01 5.01
CA LYS A 355 6.62 -11.44 6.33
C LYS A 355 7.79 -10.47 6.23
N ALA A 356 7.63 -9.28 6.77
CA ALA A 356 8.70 -8.31 6.89
C ALA A 356 9.52 -8.55 8.16
N VAL A 357 10.83 -8.49 8.04
CA VAL A 357 11.78 -8.47 9.15
C VAL A 357 12.29 -7.04 9.31
N ALA A 358 12.12 -6.46 10.49
CA ALA A 358 12.52 -5.09 10.78
C ALA A 358 13.47 -5.02 11.98
N PRO A 359 14.42 -4.07 12.01
CA PRO A 359 15.21 -3.77 13.20
C PRO A 359 14.35 -3.07 14.26
N LEU A 360 14.54 -3.45 15.53
CA LEU A 360 13.87 -2.80 16.66
C LEU A 360 14.11 -1.28 16.63
N GLY A 361 13.04 -0.50 16.83
CA GLY A 361 13.03 0.95 16.65
C GLY A 361 12.12 1.38 15.50
N TYR A 362 12.01 0.58 14.44
CA TYR A 362 10.93 0.74 13.47
C TYR A 362 9.55 0.56 14.15
N PRO A 363 8.51 1.36 13.81
CA PRO A 363 8.49 2.43 12.80
C PRO A 363 8.80 3.85 13.31
N HIS A 364 8.80 4.05 14.64
CA HIS A 364 8.81 5.38 15.24
C HIS A 364 10.20 5.93 15.56
N ASN A 365 11.11 5.08 16.04
CA ASN A 365 12.46 5.44 16.43
C ASN A 365 13.49 4.94 15.41
N ARG A 366 13.42 5.51 14.20
CA ARG A 366 14.21 5.06 13.04
C ARG A 366 15.71 5.20 13.25
N ASP A 367 16.17 6.16 14.03
CA ASP A 367 17.60 6.37 14.29
C ASP A 367 18.23 5.17 15.00
N LEU A 368 17.48 4.50 15.88
CA LEU A 368 17.92 3.25 16.51
C LEU A 368 17.99 2.08 15.51
N ALA A 369 17.24 2.15 14.42
CA ALA A 369 17.06 1.11 13.42
C ALA A 369 17.99 1.27 12.20
N VAL A 370 18.81 2.31 12.12
CA VAL A 370 19.79 2.54 11.03
C VAL A 370 21.15 1.92 11.37
N ASN A 371 21.91 1.53 10.35
CA ASN A 371 23.28 1.04 10.41
C ASN A 371 23.46 -0.24 11.26
N ARG A 372 22.41 -1.04 11.40
CA ARG A 372 22.46 -2.36 12.06
C ARG A 372 22.88 -3.41 11.06
N THR A 373 23.65 -4.38 11.51
CA THR A 373 24.14 -5.47 10.67
C THR A 373 23.02 -6.48 10.46
N VAL A 374 22.77 -6.89 9.22
CA VAL A 374 21.86 -8.00 8.89
C VAL A 374 22.66 -9.16 8.31
N ILE A 375 22.51 -10.33 8.90
CA ILE A 375 23.05 -11.60 8.41
C ILE A 375 21.88 -12.46 7.95
N MET A 376 22.00 -13.01 6.75
CA MET A 376 20.98 -13.85 6.16
C MET A 376 21.61 -15.03 5.44
N ASN A 377 21.09 -16.23 5.69
CA ASN A 377 21.47 -17.43 4.94
C ASN A 377 20.54 -17.63 3.73
N GLU A 378 20.85 -16.91 2.64
CA GLU A 378 20.03 -16.93 1.40
C GLU A 378 19.90 -18.34 0.80
N ASP A 379 20.95 -19.16 0.89
CA ASP A 379 20.93 -20.54 0.40
C ASP A 379 19.93 -21.41 1.18
N ALA A 380 19.89 -21.27 2.51
CA ALA A 380 18.93 -21.99 3.34
C ALA A 380 17.49 -21.53 3.05
N ILE A 381 17.26 -20.22 2.92
CA ILE A 381 15.95 -19.65 2.58
C ILE A 381 15.47 -20.17 1.21
N THR A 382 16.36 -20.18 0.22
CA THR A 382 16.05 -20.68 -1.13
C THR A 382 15.76 -22.17 -1.12
N LYS A 383 16.53 -22.98 -0.38
CA LYS A 383 16.29 -24.43 -0.23
C LYS A 383 14.95 -24.75 0.42
N LEU A 384 14.47 -23.89 1.32
CA LEU A 384 13.14 -23.99 1.92
C LEU A 384 12.02 -23.56 0.96
N GLY A 385 12.35 -22.98 -0.20
CA GLY A 385 11.39 -22.56 -1.22
C GLY A 385 10.82 -21.16 -1.00
N CYS A 386 11.51 -20.31 -0.24
CA CYS A 386 11.10 -18.92 -0.02
C CYS A 386 11.84 -17.97 -0.97
N ILE A 387 11.26 -16.79 -1.16
CA ILE A 387 11.83 -15.68 -1.94
C ILE A 387 12.14 -14.54 -0.97
N VAL A 388 13.33 -13.95 -1.10
CA VAL A 388 13.73 -12.76 -0.32
C VAL A 388 13.61 -11.51 -1.18
N PHE A 389 12.91 -10.52 -0.65
CA PHE A 389 12.87 -9.17 -1.18
C PHE A 389 13.63 -8.22 -0.24
N TYR A 390 14.77 -7.70 -0.70
CA TYR A 390 15.49 -6.64 0.00
C TYR A 390 14.66 -5.36 0.01
N SER A 391 14.49 -4.79 1.19
CA SER A 391 13.71 -3.57 1.41
C SER A 391 14.66 -2.44 1.80
N SER A 392 14.61 -1.95 3.04
CA SER A 392 15.41 -0.85 3.54
C SER A 392 16.81 -1.29 4.01
N VAL A 393 17.61 -1.88 3.13
CA VAL A 393 19.00 -2.31 3.38
C VAL A 393 19.93 -1.97 2.22
N GLU A 394 21.20 -1.72 2.55
CA GLU A 394 22.27 -1.56 1.56
C GLU A 394 23.42 -2.54 1.84
N GLU A 395 24.17 -2.90 0.80
CA GLU A 395 25.38 -3.71 0.94
C GLU A 395 26.62 -2.82 0.94
N VAL A 396 27.38 -2.86 2.04
CA VAL A 396 28.63 -2.12 2.20
C VAL A 396 29.74 -3.12 2.52
N ASN A 397 30.70 -3.29 1.61
CA ASN A 397 31.83 -4.21 1.75
C ASN A 397 31.40 -5.67 2.05
N GLY A 398 30.33 -6.16 1.41
CA GLY A 398 29.82 -7.51 1.62
C GLY A 398 28.98 -7.69 2.90
N VAL A 399 28.65 -6.59 3.60
CA VAL A 399 27.82 -6.61 4.81
C VAL A 399 26.53 -5.82 4.57
N TYR A 400 25.39 -6.43 4.86
CA TYR A 400 24.09 -5.75 4.77
C TYR A 400 23.87 -4.84 5.98
N ARG A 401 23.50 -3.58 5.71
CA ARG A 401 23.24 -2.54 6.72
C ARG A 401 21.83 -2.01 6.58
N THR A 402 21.12 -1.87 7.70
CA THR A 402 19.75 -1.33 7.73
C THR A 402 19.71 0.19 7.51
N LEU A 403 18.64 0.66 6.87
CA LEU A 403 18.37 2.09 6.60
C LEU A 403 17.17 2.63 7.41
N GLY A 404 16.84 1.97 8.52
CA GLY A 404 15.84 2.45 9.48
C GLY A 404 14.39 2.15 9.13
N SER A 405 14.13 1.18 8.26
CA SER A 405 12.79 0.62 7.99
C SER A 405 12.88 -0.91 7.89
N ARG A 406 11.83 -1.59 7.42
CA ARG A 406 11.82 -3.05 7.17
C ARG A 406 13.06 -3.44 6.37
N ALA A 407 13.86 -4.38 6.86
CA ALA A 407 15.13 -4.73 6.26
C ALA A 407 14.94 -5.61 5.03
N VAL A 408 14.15 -6.67 5.19
CA VAL A 408 13.81 -7.64 4.14
C VAL A 408 12.37 -8.11 4.31
N GLU A 409 11.79 -8.59 3.23
CA GLU A 409 10.52 -9.30 3.20
C GLU A 409 10.75 -10.71 2.68
N ILE A 410 10.21 -11.71 3.37
CA ILE A 410 10.37 -13.12 3.01
C ILE A 410 9.00 -13.67 2.66
N MET A 411 8.88 -14.23 1.47
CA MET A 411 7.64 -14.81 0.97
C MET A 411 7.76 -16.31 0.78
N ALA A 412 6.76 -17.04 1.26
CA ALA A 412 6.55 -18.43 0.91
C ALA A 412 5.28 -18.58 0.07
N LEU A 413 5.30 -19.57 -0.83
CA LEU A 413 4.12 -20.06 -1.55
C LEU A 413 3.83 -21.48 -1.09
N GLY A 414 2.57 -21.88 -1.04
CA GLY A 414 2.17 -23.25 -0.71
C GLY A 414 0.70 -23.52 -1.02
N SER A 415 0.22 -24.71 -0.66
CA SER A 415 -1.16 -25.15 -0.97
C SER A 415 -2.15 -24.85 0.14
N THR A 416 -1.66 -24.72 1.37
CA THR A 416 -2.47 -24.41 2.56
C THR A 416 -1.80 -23.34 3.40
N TYR A 417 -2.58 -22.65 4.24
CA TYR A 417 -2.05 -21.65 5.16
C TYR A 417 -1.05 -22.25 6.16
N GLN A 418 -1.36 -23.41 6.76
CA GLN A 418 -0.47 -24.07 7.73
C GLN A 418 0.90 -24.40 7.11
N GLU A 419 0.93 -25.07 5.97
CA GLU A 419 2.18 -25.44 5.28
C GLU A 419 3.01 -24.21 4.90
N THR A 420 2.34 -23.19 4.34
CA THR A 420 3.00 -21.96 3.89
C THR A 420 3.53 -21.15 5.07
N TYR A 421 2.79 -21.14 6.18
CA TYR A 421 3.16 -20.50 7.44
C TYR A 421 4.42 -21.13 8.04
N ASP A 422 4.43 -22.47 8.18
CA ASP A 422 5.57 -23.19 8.75
C ASP A 422 6.84 -22.97 7.90
N ARG A 423 6.68 -22.95 6.57
CA ARG A 423 7.75 -22.65 5.63
C ARG A 423 8.31 -21.23 5.83
N VAL A 424 7.46 -20.20 5.85
CA VAL A 424 7.95 -18.81 5.97
C VAL A 424 8.58 -18.56 7.33
N GLU A 425 8.07 -19.13 8.42
CA GLU A 425 8.71 -19.03 9.75
C GLU A 425 10.10 -19.70 9.76
N GLY A 426 10.20 -20.87 9.13
CA GLY A 426 11.49 -21.54 8.93
C GLY A 426 12.49 -20.65 8.18
N CYS A 427 12.05 -19.93 7.15
CA CYS A 427 12.87 -18.99 6.39
C CYS A 427 13.23 -17.72 7.17
N VAL A 428 12.30 -17.14 7.92
CA VAL A 428 12.54 -15.95 8.75
C VAL A 428 13.58 -16.24 9.83
N SER A 429 13.61 -17.45 10.39
CA SER A 429 14.64 -17.87 11.35
C SER A 429 16.09 -17.82 10.81
N GLN A 430 16.26 -17.73 9.49
CA GLN A 430 17.56 -17.62 8.83
C GLN A 430 18.07 -16.18 8.70
N VAL A 431 17.30 -15.19 9.20
CA VAL A 431 17.68 -13.78 9.25
C VAL A 431 17.95 -13.38 10.68
N SER A 432 19.10 -12.78 10.93
CA SER A 432 19.54 -12.36 12.25
C SER A 432 20.40 -11.11 12.19
N SER A 433 20.71 -10.55 13.35
CA SER A 433 21.65 -9.46 13.50
C SER A 433 22.56 -9.76 14.70
N PRO A 434 23.89 -9.62 14.56
CA PRO A 434 24.83 -9.83 15.66
C PRO A 434 24.84 -8.65 16.64
N ASP A 435 24.41 -7.47 16.20
CA ASP A 435 24.58 -6.21 16.91
C ASP A 435 23.26 -5.49 17.26
N TRP A 436 22.11 -6.08 16.89
CA TRP A 436 20.80 -5.52 17.17
C TRP A 436 19.68 -6.56 17.19
N GLN A 437 18.55 -6.24 17.80
CA GLN A 437 17.36 -7.09 17.72
C GLN A 437 16.61 -6.83 16.41
N LEU A 438 16.33 -7.91 15.68
CA LEU A 438 15.35 -7.93 14.59
C LEU A 438 14.04 -8.53 15.09
N PHE A 439 12.93 -8.12 14.50
CA PHE A 439 11.61 -8.68 14.79
C PHE A 439 10.76 -8.79 13.52
N HIS A 440 9.79 -9.69 13.57
CA HIS A 440 8.72 -9.86 12.59
C HIS A 440 7.44 -10.17 13.35
N ARG A 441 6.29 -10.11 12.67
CA ARG A 441 5.03 -10.61 13.23
C ARG A 441 4.91 -12.11 13.02
N VAL A 442 4.75 -12.83 14.12
CA VAL A 442 4.67 -14.29 14.10
C VAL A 442 3.29 -14.72 13.62
N ASP A 443 2.22 -13.99 13.94
CA ASP A 443 0.85 -14.42 13.65
C ASP A 443 0.41 -14.30 12.18
N ILE A 444 1.13 -13.55 11.34
CA ILE A 444 0.81 -13.34 9.92
C ILE A 444 0.75 -14.68 9.19
N GLY A 445 -0.39 -14.97 8.56
CA GLY A 445 -0.66 -16.20 7.83
C GLY A 445 -0.88 -17.45 8.69
N SER A 446 -0.90 -17.33 10.02
CA SER A 446 -1.23 -18.45 10.91
C SER A 446 -2.70 -18.87 10.75
N PRO A 447 -3.05 -20.16 10.94
CA PRO A 447 -4.45 -20.59 10.90
C PRO A 447 -5.36 -19.85 11.90
N GLU A 448 -4.82 -19.47 13.06
CA GLU A 448 -5.55 -18.69 14.07
C GLU A 448 -5.96 -17.33 13.51
N LEU A 449 -5.03 -16.59 12.90
CA LEU A 449 -5.31 -15.30 12.28
C LEU A 449 -6.38 -15.44 11.19
N ILE A 450 -6.26 -16.45 10.33
CA ILE A 450 -7.23 -16.69 9.24
C ILE A 450 -8.64 -16.91 9.80
N ASN A 451 -8.78 -17.78 10.80
CA ASN A 451 -10.08 -18.06 11.43
C ASN A 451 -10.67 -16.82 12.10
N ARG A 452 -9.83 -16.01 12.75
CA ARG A 452 -10.23 -14.74 13.34
C ARG A 452 -10.79 -13.79 12.27
N ARG A 453 -10.11 -13.64 11.14
CA ARG A 453 -10.57 -12.78 10.03
C ARG A 453 -11.87 -13.25 9.40
N ILE A 454 -12.05 -14.56 9.23
CA ILE A 454 -13.32 -15.12 8.74
C ILE A 454 -14.46 -14.75 9.70
N SER A 455 -14.26 -14.96 11.00
CA SER A 455 -15.26 -14.69 12.04
C SER A 455 -15.62 -13.19 12.11
N GLU A 456 -14.62 -12.32 12.07
CA GLU A 456 -14.80 -10.86 12.04
C GLU A 456 -15.59 -10.41 10.79
N ALA A 457 -15.25 -10.96 9.62
CA ALA A 457 -15.93 -10.66 8.36
C ALA A 457 -17.39 -11.13 8.36
N GLU A 458 -17.68 -12.31 8.91
CA GLU A 458 -19.06 -12.80 9.04
C GLU A 458 -19.92 -11.93 9.95
N LEU A 459 -19.37 -11.47 11.07
CA LEU A 459 -20.07 -10.61 12.02
C LEU A 459 -20.51 -9.30 11.36
N VAL A 460 -19.59 -8.59 10.69
CA VAL A 460 -19.92 -7.33 10.01
C VAL A 460 -20.85 -7.55 8.82
N ARG A 461 -20.73 -8.70 8.15
CA ARG A 461 -21.56 -9.07 6.99
C ARG A 461 -23.03 -9.25 7.32
N GLN A 462 -23.33 -9.92 8.42
CA GLN A 462 -24.70 -10.04 8.90
C GLN A 462 -25.35 -8.67 9.10
N VAL A 463 -24.60 -7.72 9.65
CA VAL A 463 -25.09 -6.36 9.91
C VAL A 463 -25.31 -5.58 8.60
N TYR A 464 -24.33 -5.53 7.70
CA TYR A 464 -24.48 -4.71 6.50
C TYR A 464 -25.52 -5.28 5.53
N MET A 465 -25.65 -6.60 5.43
CA MET A 465 -26.66 -7.25 4.60
C MET A 465 -28.07 -6.97 5.13
N TRP A 466 -28.27 -7.04 6.45
CA TRP A 466 -29.53 -6.65 7.08
C TRP A 466 -29.86 -5.17 6.80
N ARG A 467 -28.87 -4.27 6.93
CA ARG A 467 -29.06 -2.84 6.62
C ARG A 467 -29.47 -2.63 5.17
N ARG A 468 -28.80 -3.29 4.21
CA ARG A 468 -29.12 -3.21 2.78
C ARG A 468 -30.55 -3.69 2.50
N SER A 469 -30.99 -4.80 3.09
CA SER A 469 -32.35 -5.34 2.88
C SER A 469 -33.47 -4.44 3.44
N HIS A 470 -33.13 -3.51 4.35
CA HIS A 470 -34.07 -2.55 4.94
C HIS A 470 -33.91 -1.12 4.35
N GLY A 471 -33.20 -0.96 3.24
CA GLY A 471 -32.98 0.35 2.60
C GLY A 471 -31.98 1.26 3.34
N LEU A 472 -31.28 0.75 4.35
CA LEU A 472 -30.29 1.48 5.16
C LEU A 472 -28.85 1.31 4.64
N GLY A 473 -28.66 0.68 3.49
CA GLY A 473 -27.34 0.42 2.91
C GLY A 473 -26.54 1.69 2.55
N ARG A 474 -27.22 2.83 2.40
CA ARG A 474 -26.63 4.13 2.06
C ARG A 474 -26.90 5.22 3.09
N VAL A 475 -27.43 4.85 4.25
CA VAL A 475 -27.79 5.80 5.30
C VAL A 475 -26.99 5.48 6.55
N ARG A 476 -26.14 6.40 6.99
CA ARG A 476 -25.49 6.29 8.30
C ARG A 476 -26.21 7.19 9.28
N VAL A 477 -26.41 6.69 10.50
CA VAL A 477 -27.09 7.42 11.55
C VAL A 477 -26.14 7.48 12.73
N ASP A 478 -25.62 8.67 13.01
CA ASP A 478 -24.86 8.92 14.22
C ASP A 478 -25.84 9.37 15.30
N TRP A 479 -25.99 8.53 16.33
CA TRP A 479 -26.86 8.83 17.45
C TRP A 479 -26.04 9.30 18.65
N VAL A 480 -26.32 10.52 19.10
CA VAL A 480 -25.76 11.09 20.33
C VAL A 480 -26.91 11.25 21.34
N PRO A 481 -26.85 10.63 22.53
CA PRO A 481 -27.87 10.81 23.56
C PRO A 481 -28.14 12.30 23.84
N GLY A 482 -29.41 12.70 23.79
CA GLY A 482 -29.82 14.10 24.01
C GLY A 482 -29.69 15.02 22.79
N ARG A 483 -29.34 14.51 21.60
CA ARG A 483 -29.39 15.22 20.32
C ARG A 483 -30.26 14.47 19.32
N GLU A 484 -30.78 15.17 18.32
CA GLU A 484 -31.42 14.51 17.17
C GLU A 484 -30.39 13.62 16.44
N PRO A 485 -30.79 12.42 15.97
CA PRO A 485 -29.91 11.57 15.18
C PRO A 485 -29.39 12.32 13.95
N ILE A 486 -28.08 12.31 13.75
CA ILE A 486 -27.48 12.90 12.55
C ILE A 486 -27.54 11.85 11.45
N VAL A 487 -28.37 12.11 10.43
CA VAL A 487 -28.53 11.21 9.30
C VAL A 487 -27.63 11.67 8.16
N HIS A 488 -26.66 10.84 7.83
CA HIS A 488 -25.81 10.99 6.65
C HIS A 488 -26.38 10.11 5.53
N ASP A 489 -26.97 10.74 4.52
CA ASP A 489 -27.44 10.07 3.30
C ASP A 489 -26.32 10.10 2.24
N TYR A 490 -25.87 8.91 1.83
CA TYR A 490 -24.80 8.70 0.86
C TYR A 490 -25.33 8.36 -0.54
N SER A 491 -26.61 8.64 -0.83
CA SER A 491 -27.22 8.45 -2.16
C SER A 491 -26.80 9.43 -3.26
#